data_AF-V4JG75-F1
#
_entry.id   AF-V4JG75-F1
#
_cell.length_a   1.000
_cell.length_b   1.000
_cell.length_c   1.000
_cell.angle_alpha   90.00
_cell.angle_beta   90.00
_cell.angle_gamma   90.00
#
_symmetry.space_group_name_H-M   'P 1'
#
loop_
_entity.id
_entity.type
_entity.pdbx_description
1 polymer ?
#
loop_
_entity_poly.entity_id
_entity_poly.type
_entity_poly.pdbx_seq_one_letter_code
_entity_poly.pdbx_strand_id
1 'polypeptide(L)'
;MNINEQNMQEEAAIPAGAEVEIGDFADPPVASEAEDAPESDRFDAPEGMAPDELGSEGSAEFEFDPAAEAVMSAKAEIECKLSECAAKGALSEAVARNVDGPGVVGAGVSYGGEGGGIPGQPSLVVYVENSANEEEVRREIVDLMGVQAASSDTLPFEVIETGAIDALTSNRSKFRPAPAGVSVGHFRITAGTIGTWARGRGSRQNRLLMISNNHVLADSNRGRFGDSIIQPGRADGGVNPRDRIAILERFVTINFRRGATNYVDCATGWCWPSLVRRDHVYHRGSRAQYFKVGSAIISPRVGMVVGKTGRTTNLTQGTIRAIGVSINVGFGSAGVAHFRDQFSVQSTESGTFSAPGDSGSAVWAWRSGLPLVGLLFAGGGGTTFCNRMSRVVSALGVTPL
;
A
#
# COMPACT_ATOMS: atom_id res chain seq x y z
N MET A 1 -8.53 11.68 57.57
CA MET A 1 -7.87 12.84 56.93
C MET A 1 -8.04 12.67 55.43
N ASN A 2 -9.04 13.37 54.87
CA ASN A 2 -9.28 13.48 53.44
C ASN A 2 -8.15 14.29 52.82
N ILE A 3 -7.53 13.75 51.76
CA ILE A 3 -6.60 14.51 50.92
C ILE A 3 -7.34 14.73 49.60
N ASN A 4 -7.56 16.01 49.31
CA ASN A 4 -8.45 16.55 48.29
C ASN A 4 -8.22 16.02 46.88
N GLU A 5 -9.31 15.57 46.28
CA GLU A 5 -9.60 15.60 44.85
C GLU A 5 -9.72 17.06 44.37
N GLN A 6 -8.61 17.72 44.06
CA GLN A 6 -8.61 19.03 43.40
C GLN A 6 -7.28 19.23 42.66
N ASN A 7 -7.12 18.57 41.51
CA ASN A 7 -6.16 18.97 40.48
C ASN A 7 -6.41 18.32 39.10
N MET A 8 -7.68 18.26 38.70
CA MET A 8 -8.08 17.87 37.33
C MET A 8 -8.99 18.94 36.75
N GLN A 9 -8.44 20.11 36.41
CA GLN A 9 -9.06 21.09 35.52
C GLN A 9 -8.04 22.19 35.23
N GLU A 10 -7.21 21.96 34.22
CA GLU A 10 -6.53 23.06 33.52
C GLU A 10 -6.65 22.78 32.02
N GLU A 11 -7.84 23.06 31.48
CA GLU A 11 -8.02 23.27 30.05
C GLU A 11 -7.33 24.58 29.69
N ALA A 12 -6.08 24.48 29.23
CA ALA A 12 -5.39 25.60 28.61
C ALA A 12 -6.04 25.90 27.25
N ALA A 13 -6.92 26.91 27.25
CA ALA A 13 -7.50 27.50 26.05
C ALA A 13 -6.40 27.92 25.05
N ILE A 14 -6.58 27.54 23.78
CA ILE A 14 -5.73 28.00 22.68
C ILE A 14 -6.07 29.47 22.42
N PRO A 15 -5.09 30.40 22.36
CA PRO A 15 -5.37 31.79 22.02
C PRO A 15 -5.92 31.86 20.59
N ALA A 16 -7.02 32.59 20.42
CA ALA A 16 -7.64 32.85 19.13
C ALA A 16 -6.64 33.56 18.19
N GLY A 17 -6.21 32.85 17.14
CA GLY A 17 -5.26 33.40 16.18
C GLY A 17 -4.77 32.44 15.08
N ALA A 18 -5.45 31.30 14.87
CA ALA A 18 -5.28 30.53 13.65
C ALA A 18 -6.40 30.95 12.69
N GLU A 19 -6.08 31.74 11.67
CA GLU A 19 -7.03 32.09 10.61
C GLU A 19 -7.51 30.80 9.94
N VAL A 20 -8.82 30.54 10.06
CA VAL A 20 -9.52 29.45 9.39
C VAL A 20 -10.17 30.08 8.17
N GLU A 21 -9.59 29.89 6.99
CA GLU A 21 -10.25 30.28 5.74
C GLU A 21 -11.44 29.35 5.46
N ILE A 22 -12.60 29.94 5.20
CA ILE A 22 -13.85 29.25 4.83
C ILE A 22 -14.22 29.78 3.44
N GLY A 23 -14.12 28.93 2.41
CA GLY A 23 -14.49 29.28 1.03
C GLY A 23 -15.83 28.66 0.65
N ASP A 24 -16.63 29.41 -0.12
CA ASP A 24 -17.94 28.98 -0.66
C ASP A 24 -17.80 27.90 -1.74
N PHE A 25 -18.74 26.96 -1.73
CA PHE A 25 -18.76 25.77 -2.59
C PHE A 25 -19.48 26.07 -3.92
N ALA A 26 -18.88 25.68 -5.04
CA ALA A 26 -19.60 25.49 -6.31
C ALA A 26 -19.72 24.00 -6.62
N ASP A 27 -20.87 23.59 -7.15
CA ASP A 27 -21.13 22.22 -7.58
C ASP A 27 -20.19 21.78 -8.72
N PRO A 28 -19.77 20.52 -8.75
CA PRO A 28 -18.77 20.04 -9.70
C PRO A 28 -19.31 20.01 -11.14
N PRO A 29 -18.49 20.41 -12.14
CA PRO A 29 -18.87 20.30 -13.54
C PRO A 29 -18.92 18.82 -13.99
N VAL A 30 -19.84 18.54 -14.91
CA VAL A 30 -20.01 17.25 -15.58
C VAL A 30 -18.89 17.06 -16.61
N ALA A 31 -18.32 15.85 -16.67
CA ALA A 31 -17.19 15.53 -17.54
C ALA A 31 -17.55 15.66 -19.03
N SER A 32 -16.74 16.41 -19.79
CA SER A 32 -16.74 16.41 -21.25
C SER A 32 -15.59 15.56 -21.79
N GLU A 33 -15.80 15.04 -22.99
CA GLU A 33 -15.08 13.97 -23.67
C GLU A 33 -13.58 14.24 -23.93
N ALA A 34 -12.85 13.14 -24.06
CA ALA A 34 -11.40 13.07 -24.16
C ALA A 34 -10.88 13.46 -25.55
N GLU A 35 -9.75 14.16 -25.58
CA GLU A 35 -8.93 14.34 -26.78
C GLU A 35 -7.51 13.77 -26.57
N ASP A 36 -6.94 13.35 -27.70
CA ASP A 36 -5.91 12.34 -27.94
C ASP A 36 -4.57 12.42 -27.18
N ALA A 37 -4.00 11.24 -26.92
CA ALA A 37 -2.64 11.06 -26.41
C ALA A 37 -1.66 10.78 -27.57
N PRO A 38 -0.45 11.36 -27.58
CA PRO A 38 0.53 11.07 -28.62
C PRO A 38 1.25 9.73 -28.39
N GLU A 39 1.44 8.98 -29.48
CA GLU A 39 2.32 7.81 -29.59
C GLU A 39 3.79 8.23 -29.41
N SER A 40 4.50 7.60 -28.46
CA SER A 40 5.84 7.03 -28.64
C SER A 40 6.51 6.77 -27.29
N ASP A 41 6.49 5.51 -26.86
CA ASP A 41 7.49 4.96 -25.94
C ASP A 41 7.87 3.59 -26.50
N ARG A 42 8.71 3.58 -27.54
CA ARG A 42 9.44 2.38 -27.96
C ARG A 42 10.54 2.15 -26.92
N PHE A 43 10.53 0.99 -26.30
CA PHE A 43 11.55 0.56 -25.36
C PHE A 43 12.85 0.27 -26.10
N ASP A 44 13.90 1.05 -25.82
CA ASP A 44 15.27 0.76 -26.23
C ASP A 44 15.98 0.02 -25.09
N ALA A 45 16.43 -1.20 -25.37
CA ALA A 45 17.19 -2.01 -24.43
C ALA A 45 18.57 -1.36 -24.14
N PRO A 46 19.10 -1.46 -22.90
CA PRO A 46 20.34 -0.79 -22.52
C PRO A 46 21.56 -1.30 -23.31
N GLU A 47 22.34 -0.37 -23.86
CA GLU A 47 23.59 -0.64 -24.56
C GLU A 47 24.64 -1.23 -23.60
N GLY A 48 25.10 -2.46 -23.86
CA GLY A 48 26.18 -3.07 -23.08
C GLY A 48 26.16 -4.60 -22.97
N MET A 49 25.08 -5.28 -23.35
CA MET A 49 25.13 -6.72 -23.63
C MET A 49 25.48 -6.89 -25.10
N ALA A 50 26.76 -7.08 -25.40
CA ALA A 50 27.13 -7.74 -26.63
C ALA A 50 26.35 -9.09 -26.66
N PRO A 51 25.69 -9.44 -27.77
CA PRO A 51 25.23 -10.82 -27.91
C PRO A 51 26.49 -11.66 -27.80
N ASP A 52 26.52 -12.59 -26.84
CA ASP A 52 27.55 -13.62 -26.83
C ASP A 52 27.62 -14.18 -28.25
N GLU A 53 28.84 -14.19 -28.80
CA GLU A 53 29.12 -14.79 -30.08
C GLU A 53 28.62 -16.23 -30.02
N LEU A 54 27.44 -16.46 -30.60
CA LEU A 54 27.00 -17.77 -31.04
C LEU A 54 28.05 -18.23 -32.03
N GLY A 55 29.04 -18.95 -31.50
CA GLY A 55 30.05 -19.65 -32.27
C GLY A 55 29.33 -20.42 -33.36
N SER A 56 29.82 -20.25 -34.58
CA SER A 56 29.45 -21.09 -35.71
C SER A 56 29.96 -22.52 -35.44
N GLU A 57 29.28 -23.24 -34.57
CA GLU A 57 29.35 -24.69 -34.55
C GLU A 57 28.32 -25.22 -35.54
N GLY A 58 28.71 -26.28 -36.23
CA GLY A 58 28.11 -26.74 -37.48
C GLY A 58 26.61 -26.94 -37.41
N SER A 59 26.02 -27.06 -38.59
CA SER A 59 24.69 -27.63 -38.79
C SER A 59 24.64 -29.03 -38.16
N ALA A 60 24.45 -29.08 -36.84
CA ALA A 60 23.93 -30.23 -36.15
C ALA A 60 22.49 -30.35 -36.67
N GLU A 61 22.21 -31.49 -37.30
CA GLU A 61 20.84 -31.92 -37.52
C GLU A 61 20.11 -31.71 -36.18
N PHE A 62 19.06 -30.86 -36.17
CA PHE A 62 18.17 -30.78 -35.02
C PHE A 62 17.57 -32.18 -34.87
N GLU A 63 18.15 -32.99 -33.99
CA GLU A 63 17.52 -34.23 -33.56
C GLU A 63 16.15 -33.83 -33.03
N PHE A 64 15.11 -34.27 -33.73
CA PHE A 64 13.75 -34.24 -33.24
C PHE A 64 13.77 -34.97 -31.90
N ASP A 65 13.66 -34.24 -30.79
CA ASP A 65 13.46 -34.83 -29.48
C ASP A 65 11.94 -34.95 -29.25
N PRO A 66 11.35 -36.15 -29.41
CA PRO A 66 9.92 -36.34 -29.22
C PRO A 66 9.47 -35.99 -27.80
N ALA A 67 10.39 -36.04 -26.82
CA ALA A 67 10.10 -35.63 -25.45
C ALA A 67 9.90 -34.11 -25.35
N ALA A 68 10.70 -33.32 -26.08
CA ALA A 68 10.54 -31.86 -26.15
C ALA A 68 9.19 -31.46 -26.75
N GLU A 69 8.80 -32.12 -27.85
CA GLU A 69 7.51 -31.87 -28.51
C GLU A 69 6.33 -32.23 -27.59
N ALA A 70 6.40 -33.37 -26.90
CA ALA A 70 5.38 -33.80 -25.95
C ALA A 70 5.22 -32.82 -24.77
N VAL A 71 6.33 -32.33 -24.20
CA VAL A 71 6.33 -31.32 -23.13
C VAL A 71 5.71 -30.00 -23.62
N MET A 72 6.11 -29.53 -24.79
CA MET A 72 5.59 -28.29 -25.37
C MET A 72 4.10 -28.37 -25.71
N SER A 73 3.64 -29.51 -26.24
CA SER A 73 2.22 -29.75 -26.54
C SER A 73 1.38 -29.77 -25.26
N ALA A 74 1.81 -30.51 -24.24
CA ALA A 74 1.13 -30.57 -22.95
C ALA A 74 1.06 -29.19 -22.28
N LYS A 75 2.16 -28.42 -22.31
CA LYS A 75 2.20 -27.04 -21.79
C LYS A 75 1.20 -26.14 -22.51
N ALA A 76 1.12 -26.22 -23.85
CA ALA A 76 0.21 -25.39 -24.64
C ALA A 76 -1.28 -25.69 -24.34
N GLU A 77 -1.63 -26.97 -24.14
CA GLU A 77 -2.99 -27.35 -23.76
C GLU A 77 -3.35 -26.85 -22.35
N ILE A 78 -2.43 -26.97 -21.39
CA ILE A 78 -2.61 -26.41 -20.03
C ILE A 78 -2.76 -24.88 -20.09
N GLU A 79 -1.95 -24.19 -20.88
CA GLU A 79 -2.03 -22.74 -21.06
C GLU A 79 -3.38 -22.28 -21.61
N CYS A 80 -3.93 -23.01 -22.59
CA CYS A 80 -5.27 -22.74 -23.12
C CYS A 80 -6.33 -22.80 -22.00
N LYS A 81 -6.24 -23.80 -21.14
CA LYS A 81 -7.18 -23.98 -20.02
C LYS A 81 -7.00 -22.94 -18.92
N LEU A 82 -5.76 -22.54 -18.61
CA LEU A 82 -5.49 -21.42 -17.70
C LEU A 82 -6.07 -20.11 -18.24
N SER A 83 -5.98 -19.86 -19.55
CA SER A 83 -6.61 -18.70 -20.19
C SER A 83 -8.14 -18.70 -20.05
N GLU A 84 -8.78 -19.86 -20.22
CA GLU A 84 -10.22 -20.04 -19.98
C GLU A 84 -10.60 -19.78 -18.52
N CYS A 85 -9.79 -20.23 -17.56
CA CYS A 85 -9.99 -19.95 -16.13
C CYS A 85 -9.94 -18.44 -15.84
N ALA A 86 -8.92 -17.76 -16.38
CA ALA A 86 -8.72 -16.34 -16.23
C ALA A 86 -9.92 -15.53 -16.78
N ALA A 87 -10.46 -15.93 -17.94
CA ALA A 87 -11.66 -15.32 -18.53
C ALA A 87 -12.92 -15.46 -17.64
N LYS A 88 -12.97 -16.50 -16.79
CA LYS A 88 -14.05 -16.74 -15.81
C LYS A 88 -13.77 -16.12 -14.44
N GLY A 89 -12.61 -15.48 -14.24
CA GLY A 89 -12.19 -14.92 -12.96
C GLY A 89 -11.78 -15.97 -11.92
N ALA A 90 -11.34 -17.15 -12.35
CA ALA A 90 -10.84 -18.21 -11.50
C ALA A 90 -9.32 -18.39 -11.68
N LEU A 91 -8.61 -18.71 -10.60
CA LEU A 91 -7.15 -18.93 -10.60
C LEU A 91 -6.76 -20.29 -11.19
N SER A 92 -7.62 -21.29 -11.03
CA SER A 92 -7.46 -22.67 -11.50
C SER A 92 -8.81 -23.25 -11.93
N GLU A 93 -8.78 -24.38 -12.65
CA GLU A 93 -10.02 -25.06 -13.07
C GLU A 93 -10.74 -25.69 -11.86
N ALA A 94 -9.99 -26.10 -10.82
CA ALA A 94 -10.55 -26.54 -9.55
C ALA A 94 -11.40 -25.45 -8.88
N VAL A 95 -10.88 -24.22 -8.83
CA VAL A 95 -11.62 -23.05 -8.33
C VAL A 95 -12.81 -22.72 -9.24
N ALA A 96 -12.63 -22.75 -10.56
CA ALA A 96 -13.70 -22.46 -11.52
C ALA A 96 -14.89 -23.43 -11.40
N ARG A 97 -14.62 -24.69 -11.04
CA ARG A 97 -15.61 -25.76 -10.85
C ARG A 97 -16.06 -25.93 -9.40
N ASN A 98 -15.48 -25.18 -8.47
CA ASN A 98 -15.72 -25.28 -7.03
C ASN A 98 -15.53 -26.73 -6.51
N VAL A 99 -14.40 -27.33 -6.88
CA VAL A 99 -13.96 -28.65 -6.42
C VAL A 99 -12.64 -28.51 -5.67
N ASP A 100 -12.42 -29.35 -4.67
CA ASP A 100 -11.15 -29.42 -3.97
C ASP A 100 -10.12 -30.16 -4.85
N GLY A 101 -8.89 -29.63 -4.92
CA GLY A 101 -7.79 -30.22 -5.68
C GLY A 101 -6.48 -29.45 -5.52
N PRO A 102 -5.37 -29.99 -6.06
CA PRO A 102 -4.11 -29.27 -6.22
C PRO A 102 -4.26 -27.81 -6.69
N GLY A 103 -5.17 -27.56 -7.64
CA GLY A 103 -5.39 -26.24 -8.21
C GLY A 103 -4.22 -25.80 -9.09
N VAL A 104 -4.19 -26.28 -10.33
CA VAL A 104 -3.15 -25.89 -11.29
C VAL A 104 -3.31 -24.42 -11.68
N VAL A 105 -2.27 -23.62 -11.40
CA VAL A 105 -2.26 -22.16 -11.60
C VAL A 105 -1.22 -21.69 -12.63
N GLY A 106 -0.36 -22.59 -13.11
CA GLY A 106 0.67 -22.26 -14.09
C GLY A 106 1.34 -23.48 -14.69
N ALA A 107 1.92 -23.31 -15.88
CA ALA A 107 2.79 -24.30 -16.51
C ALA A 107 3.96 -23.65 -17.24
N GLY A 108 5.11 -24.31 -17.23
CA GLY A 108 6.34 -23.90 -17.89
C GLY A 108 7.16 -25.09 -18.37
N VAL A 109 8.30 -24.79 -18.98
CA VAL A 109 9.26 -25.82 -19.43
C VAL A 109 10.60 -25.53 -18.78
N SER A 110 11.17 -26.52 -18.10
CA SER A 110 12.54 -26.49 -17.61
C SER A 110 13.41 -27.40 -18.47
N TYR A 111 14.70 -27.08 -18.57
CA TYR A 111 15.72 -27.97 -19.11
C TYR A 111 16.68 -28.21 -17.94
N GLY A 112 16.70 -29.43 -17.41
CA GLY A 112 17.22 -29.73 -16.06
C GLY A 112 18.60 -29.13 -15.73
N GLY A 113 18.82 -28.90 -14.42
CA GLY A 113 20.09 -28.45 -13.84
C GLY A 113 20.12 -28.48 -12.31
N GLU A 114 19.04 -28.04 -11.63
CA GLU A 114 19.01 -27.96 -10.15
C GLU A 114 17.71 -28.47 -9.47
N GLY A 115 16.74 -29.03 -10.20
CA GLY A 115 15.42 -29.45 -9.68
C GLY A 115 15.10 -30.95 -9.68
N GLY A 116 16.05 -31.82 -10.01
CA GLY A 116 15.83 -33.28 -10.09
C GLY A 116 15.52 -33.82 -11.50
N GLY A 117 15.42 -32.95 -12.51
CA GLY A 117 15.41 -33.35 -13.93
C GLY A 117 16.79 -33.71 -14.47
N ILE A 118 16.86 -34.55 -15.50
CA ILE A 118 18.11 -34.85 -16.21
C ILE A 118 18.61 -33.58 -16.90
N PRO A 119 19.86 -33.14 -16.65
CA PRO A 119 20.39 -31.94 -17.28
C PRO A 119 20.30 -31.99 -18.81
N GLY A 120 19.76 -30.94 -19.40
CA GLY A 120 19.55 -30.84 -20.85
C GLY A 120 18.28 -31.51 -21.40
N GLN A 121 17.52 -32.28 -20.60
CA GLN A 121 16.21 -32.80 -21.02
C GLN A 121 15.08 -31.84 -20.64
N PRO A 122 14.10 -31.62 -21.53
CA PRO A 122 12.92 -30.79 -21.25
C PRO A 122 11.98 -31.49 -20.26
N SER A 123 11.44 -30.73 -19.32
CA SER A 123 10.42 -31.18 -18.37
C SER A 123 9.28 -30.17 -18.28
N LEU A 124 8.06 -30.68 -18.16
CA LEU A 124 6.88 -29.89 -17.89
C LEU A 124 6.86 -29.52 -16.40
N VAL A 125 7.00 -28.24 -16.11
CA VAL A 125 6.88 -27.70 -14.76
C VAL A 125 5.46 -27.21 -14.55
N VAL A 126 4.79 -27.68 -13.51
CA VAL A 126 3.43 -27.27 -13.16
C VAL A 126 3.44 -26.60 -11.78
N TYR A 127 2.79 -25.44 -11.71
CA TYR A 127 2.64 -24.68 -10.47
C TYR A 127 1.25 -24.91 -9.88
N VAL A 128 1.19 -25.22 -8.58
CA VAL A 128 -0.06 -25.58 -7.89
C VAL A 128 -0.32 -24.70 -6.66
N GLU A 129 -1.60 -24.45 -6.40
CA GLU A 129 -2.08 -23.67 -5.25
C GLU A 129 -1.95 -24.44 -3.93
N ASN A 130 -2.29 -25.73 -3.93
CA ASN A 130 -2.26 -26.58 -2.74
C ASN A 130 -1.18 -27.65 -2.89
N SER A 131 -0.54 -27.98 -1.76
CA SER A 131 0.42 -29.09 -1.69
C SER A 131 -0.22 -30.39 -2.18
N ALA A 132 0.39 -31.00 -3.20
CA ALA A 132 -0.07 -32.23 -3.83
C ALA A 132 1.12 -33.00 -4.42
N ASN A 133 1.00 -34.32 -4.51
CA ASN A 133 2.00 -35.14 -5.18
C ASN A 133 1.79 -35.16 -6.71
N GLU A 134 2.79 -35.64 -7.45
CA GLU A 134 2.75 -35.68 -8.91
C GLU A 134 1.53 -36.42 -9.47
N GLU A 135 1.13 -37.56 -8.89
CA GLU A 135 -0.02 -38.34 -9.36
C GLU A 135 -1.35 -37.58 -9.19
N GLU A 136 -1.50 -36.83 -8.09
CA GLU A 136 -2.67 -35.99 -7.83
C GLU A 136 -2.77 -34.84 -8.83
N VAL A 137 -1.64 -34.18 -9.13
CA VAL A 137 -1.59 -33.09 -10.10
C VAL A 137 -1.86 -33.59 -11.52
N ARG A 138 -1.26 -34.71 -11.93
CA ARG A 138 -1.52 -35.34 -13.23
C ARG A 138 -3.00 -35.71 -13.39
N ARG A 139 -3.61 -36.27 -12.34
CA ARG A 139 -5.05 -36.60 -12.35
C ARG A 139 -5.91 -35.34 -12.51
N GLU A 140 -5.61 -34.26 -11.81
CA GLU A 140 -6.35 -33.00 -11.98
C GLU A 140 -6.23 -32.45 -13.41
N ILE A 141 -5.03 -32.48 -13.99
CA ILE A 141 -4.79 -32.01 -15.37
C ILE A 141 -5.60 -32.84 -16.38
N VAL A 142 -5.66 -34.16 -16.20
CA VAL A 142 -6.43 -35.05 -17.08
C VAL A 142 -7.94 -34.84 -16.88
N ASP A 143 -8.42 -34.88 -15.64
CA ASP A 143 -9.86 -34.92 -15.32
C ASP A 143 -10.52 -33.54 -15.43
N LEU A 144 -9.84 -32.48 -14.99
CA LEU A 144 -10.37 -31.12 -15.01
C LEU A 144 -9.96 -30.36 -16.27
N MET A 145 -8.69 -30.41 -16.67
CA MET A 145 -8.18 -29.63 -17.80
C MET A 145 -8.32 -30.38 -19.15
N GLY A 146 -8.49 -31.70 -19.12
CA GLY A 146 -8.69 -32.52 -20.32
C GLY A 146 -7.39 -32.86 -21.08
N VAL A 147 -6.23 -32.58 -20.50
CA VAL A 147 -4.92 -32.70 -21.17
C VAL A 147 -4.40 -34.13 -21.01
N GLN A 148 -4.66 -34.97 -22.00
CA GLN A 148 -4.35 -36.41 -21.94
C GLN A 148 -2.85 -36.70 -21.90
N ALA A 149 -2.02 -35.81 -22.46
CA ALA A 149 -0.56 -35.97 -22.45
C ALA A 149 0.02 -36.09 -21.04
N ALA A 150 -0.64 -35.50 -20.03
CA ALA A 150 -0.22 -35.59 -18.63
C ALA A 150 -0.39 -36.99 -18.01
N SER A 151 -1.15 -37.89 -18.64
CA SER A 151 -1.27 -39.29 -18.22
C SER A 151 -0.06 -40.16 -18.58
N SER A 152 0.87 -39.65 -19.40
CA SER A 152 2.04 -40.41 -19.83
C SER A 152 3.14 -40.43 -18.76
N ASP A 153 3.50 -41.63 -18.29
CA ASP A 153 4.61 -41.86 -17.35
C ASP A 153 5.98 -41.48 -17.95
N THR A 154 6.06 -41.36 -19.28
CA THR A 154 7.29 -40.98 -20.00
C THR A 154 7.46 -39.47 -20.13
N LEU A 155 6.45 -38.67 -19.79
CA LEU A 155 6.53 -37.21 -19.84
C LEU A 155 7.27 -36.71 -18.59
N PRO A 156 8.47 -36.13 -18.71
CA PRO A 156 9.19 -35.61 -17.54
C PRO A 156 8.39 -34.46 -16.92
N PHE A 157 8.10 -34.54 -15.63
CA PHE A 157 7.15 -33.65 -14.96
C PHE A 157 7.68 -33.21 -13.60
N GLU A 158 7.48 -31.94 -13.28
CA GLU A 158 7.91 -31.33 -12.03
C GLU A 158 6.74 -30.54 -11.43
N VAL A 159 6.48 -30.74 -10.14
CA VAL A 159 5.45 -29.99 -9.39
C VAL A 159 6.14 -28.99 -8.49
N ILE A 160 5.76 -27.72 -8.63
CA ILE A 160 6.18 -26.63 -7.76
C ILE A 160 4.96 -26.11 -7.01
N GLU A 161 4.95 -26.27 -5.69
CA GLU A 161 3.93 -25.66 -4.82
C GLU A 161 4.20 -24.16 -4.68
N THR A 162 3.31 -23.34 -5.23
CA THR A 162 3.44 -21.87 -5.15
C THR A 162 2.48 -21.23 -4.15
N GLY A 163 1.43 -21.94 -3.74
CA GLY A 163 0.27 -21.27 -3.15
C GLY A 163 -0.53 -20.51 -4.22
N ALA A 164 -1.53 -19.75 -3.77
CA ALA A 164 -2.24 -18.82 -4.62
C ALA A 164 -1.29 -17.74 -5.18
N ILE A 165 -1.22 -17.64 -6.51
CA ILE A 165 -0.41 -16.62 -7.19
C ILE A 165 -1.19 -15.31 -7.24
N ASP A 166 -0.91 -14.44 -6.28
CA ASP A 166 -1.42 -13.07 -6.27
C ASP A 166 -0.44 -12.13 -6.98
N ALA A 167 -0.98 -11.13 -7.68
CA ALA A 167 -0.17 -9.99 -8.12
C ALA A 167 0.53 -9.38 -6.90
N LEU A 168 1.84 -9.11 -7.00
CA LEU A 168 2.61 -8.53 -5.91
C LEU A 168 2.06 -7.13 -5.56
N THR A 169 1.26 -7.06 -4.50
CA THR A 169 0.72 -5.79 -4.01
C THR A 169 1.53 -5.27 -2.84
N SER A 170 1.66 -3.96 -2.78
CA SER A 170 2.25 -3.25 -1.65
C SER A 170 1.38 -2.06 -1.29
N ASN A 171 1.71 -1.37 -0.20
CA ASN A 171 1.04 -0.12 0.14
C ASN A 171 1.20 0.99 -0.92
N ARG A 172 2.01 0.79 -1.96
CA ARG A 172 2.18 1.68 -3.11
C ARG A 172 1.21 1.39 -4.25
N SER A 173 0.61 0.20 -4.25
CA SER A 173 -0.31 -0.25 -5.30
C SER A 173 -1.61 0.58 -5.31
N LYS A 174 -2.33 0.51 -6.43
CA LYS A 174 -3.67 1.09 -6.55
C LYS A 174 -4.69 0.21 -5.83
N PHE A 175 -5.51 0.82 -4.98
CA PHE A 175 -6.59 0.15 -4.24
C PHE A 175 -7.93 0.81 -4.54
N ARG A 176 -8.93 0.00 -4.88
CA ARG A 176 -10.32 0.43 -5.09
C ARG A 176 -11.25 -0.61 -4.46
N PRO A 177 -11.81 -0.37 -3.24
CA PRO A 177 -11.67 0.82 -2.41
C PRO A 177 -10.33 0.92 -1.65
N ALA A 178 -9.84 2.15 -1.44
CA ALA A 178 -8.57 2.45 -0.78
C ALA A 178 -8.64 2.33 0.76
N PRO A 179 -7.80 1.48 1.40
CA PRO A 179 -7.68 1.39 2.86
C PRO A 179 -6.70 2.43 3.44
N ALA A 180 -6.65 2.59 4.77
CA ALA A 180 -5.61 3.36 5.44
C ALA A 180 -4.26 2.61 5.45
N GLY A 181 -3.15 3.33 5.48
CA GLY A 181 -1.79 2.78 5.38
C GLY A 181 -1.20 2.76 3.97
N VAL A 182 -1.99 3.08 2.93
CA VAL A 182 -1.53 3.10 1.52
C VAL A 182 -1.12 4.49 1.05
N SER A 183 -0.43 4.51 -0.09
CA SER A 183 0.01 5.70 -0.80
C SER A 183 -1.16 6.62 -1.17
N VAL A 184 -1.02 7.90 -0.87
CA VAL A 184 -1.95 8.96 -1.26
C VAL A 184 -1.20 10.28 -1.36
N GLY A 185 -1.75 11.26 -2.05
CA GLY A 185 -1.28 12.63 -1.89
C GLY A 185 -2.06 13.63 -2.70
N HIS A 186 -1.75 14.89 -2.44
CA HIS A 186 -2.08 15.97 -3.35
C HIS A 186 -1.42 15.73 -4.71
N PHE A 187 -2.12 16.00 -5.79
CA PHE A 187 -1.64 15.73 -7.15
C PHE A 187 -0.38 16.53 -7.58
N ARG A 188 0.12 17.46 -6.76
CA ARG A 188 1.35 18.23 -7.04
C ARG A 188 2.57 17.77 -6.23
N ILE A 189 2.40 16.83 -5.30
CA ILE A 189 3.49 16.32 -4.48
C ILE A 189 3.91 14.91 -4.94
N THR A 190 4.87 14.32 -4.22
CA THR A 190 5.30 12.94 -4.45
C THR A 190 4.25 11.93 -3.95
N ALA A 191 4.24 11.63 -2.66
CA ALA A 191 3.26 10.78 -1.99
C ALA A 191 3.49 10.79 -0.47
N GLY A 192 2.43 10.54 0.29
CA GLY A 192 2.46 10.18 1.69
C GLY A 192 1.53 8.99 1.96
N THR A 193 0.98 8.92 3.16
CA THR A 193 0.14 7.81 3.61
C THR A 193 -1.26 8.27 4.03
N ILE A 194 -2.29 7.49 3.71
CA ILE A 194 -3.63 7.64 4.31
C ILE A 194 -3.52 7.25 5.79
N GLY A 195 -3.68 8.20 6.70
CA GLY A 195 -3.46 7.95 8.12
C GLY A 195 -4.56 7.15 8.77
N THR A 196 -5.75 7.72 8.81
CA THR A 196 -6.94 7.11 9.42
C THR A 196 -8.20 7.82 8.92
N TRP A 197 -9.36 7.37 9.40
CA TRP A 197 -10.67 7.83 8.97
C TRP A 197 -11.38 8.60 10.07
N ALA A 198 -12.17 9.59 9.67
CA ALA A 198 -12.93 10.41 10.59
C ALA A 198 -14.23 10.91 9.98
N ARG A 199 -15.12 11.40 10.83
CA ARG A 199 -16.23 12.29 10.46
C ARG A 199 -15.92 13.72 10.86
N GLY A 200 -16.41 14.68 10.08
CA GLY A 200 -16.40 16.08 10.52
C GLY A 200 -17.27 16.28 11.76
N ARG A 201 -17.08 17.40 12.47
CA ARG A 201 -17.99 17.88 13.52
C ARG A 201 -18.88 19.00 12.99
N GLY A 202 -19.98 19.29 13.69
CA GLY A 202 -20.92 20.35 13.31
C GLY A 202 -21.52 20.12 11.91
N SER A 203 -21.49 21.16 11.06
CA SER A 203 -22.02 21.09 9.69
C SER A 203 -21.35 20.04 8.79
N ARG A 204 -20.21 19.47 9.22
CA ARG A 204 -19.43 18.47 8.47
C ARG A 204 -19.69 17.02 8.93
N GLN A 205 -20.65 16.78 9.82
CA GLN A 205 -20.92 15.46 10.42
C GLN A 205 -21.25 14.32 9.44
N ASN A 206 -21.72 14.67 8.24
CA ASN A 206 -22.04 13.73 7.18
C ASN A 206 -20.84 13.45 6.24
N ARG A 207 -19.72 14.15 6.39
CA ARG A 207 -18.53 13.97 5.55
C ARG A 207 -17.68 12.82 6.08
N LEU A 208 -17.42 11.83 5.21
CA LEU A 208 -16.37 10.84 5.43
C LEU A 208 -15.02 11.47 5.05
N LEU A 209 -14.13 11.58 6.02
CA LEU A 209 -12.84 12.25 5.87
C LEU A 209 -11.70 11.25 6.06
N MET A 210 -10.67 11.34 5.21
CA MET A 210 -9.35 10.82 5.55
C MET A 210 -8.56 11.87 6.32
N ILE A 211 -7.70 11.44 7.23
CA ILE A 211 -6.69 12.27 7.89
C ILE A 211 -5.31 11.88 7.36
N SER A 212 -4.51 12.88 7.02
CA SER A 212 -3.06 12.75 6.74
C SER A 212 -2.37 14.08 7.08
N ASN A 213 -1.11 14.27 6.69
CA ASN A 213 -0.40 15.53 6.92
C ASN A 213 -0.84 16.64 5.95
N ASN A 214 -0.65 17.90 6.35
CA ASN A 214 -0.77 19.05 5.46
C ASN A 214 0.24 18.93 4.31
N HIS A 215 1.50 18.63 4.58
CA HIS A 215 2.47 18.50 3.49
C HIS A 215 2.17 17.35 2.53
N VAL A 216 1.27 16.42 2.91
CA VAL A 216 0.80 15.31 2.06
C VAL A 216 -0.44 15.70 1.24
N LEU A 217 -1.47 16.29 1.87
CA LEU A 217 -2.75 16.57 1.20
C LEU A 217 -2.89 18.02 0.69
N ALA A 218 -2.10 18.95 1.21
CA ALA A 218 -2.21 20.38 0.98
C ALA A 218 -0.92 21.03 0.46
N ASP A 219 0.03 20.24 -0.05
CA ASP A 219 1.27 20.73 -0.69
C ASP A 219 1.99 21.81 0.16
N SER A 220 2.11 21.54 1.46
CA SER A 220 2.72 22.47 2.44
C SER A 220 2.10 23.87 2.38
N ASN A 221 0.78 23.95 2.56
CA ASN A 221 -0.09 25.13 2.45
C ASN A 221 -0.37 25.66 1.03
N ARG A 222 0.15 25.06 -0.04
CA ARG A 222 -0.04 25.55 -1.43
C ARG A 222 -1.25 24.94 -2.14
N GLY A 223 -1.87 23.93 -1.54
CA GLY A 223 -3.11 23.32 -2.01
C GLY A 223 -4.31 24.23 -1.79
N ARG A 224 -5.30 24.15 -2.68
CA ARG A 224 -6.57 24.86 -2.58
C ARG A 224 -7.66 23.89 -2.16
N PHE A 225 -8.63 24.34 -1.36
CA PHE A 225 -9.79 23.52 -1.05
C PHE A 225 -10.49 23.09 -2.36
N GLY A 226 -10.87 21.82 -2.44
CA GLY A 226 -11.39 21.20 -3.66
C GLY A 226 -10.33 20.53 -4.53
N ASP A 227 -9.03 20.76 -4.30
CA ASP A 227 -7.96 20.14 -5.08
C ASP A 227 -8.00 18.60 -4.98
N SER A 228 -7.63 17.92 -6.07
CA SER A 228 -7.66 16.45 -6.15
C SER A 228 -6.68 15.79 -5.18
N ILE A 229 -7.19 14.82 -4.44
CA ILE A 229 -6.39 13.85 -3.68
C ILE A 229 -6.49 12.50 -4.39
N ILE A 230 -5.33 11.98 -4.80
CA ILE A 230 -5.24 10.78 -5.65
C ILE A 230 -4.64 9.58 -4.90
N GLN A 231 -5.11 8.38 -5.24
CA GLN A 231 -4.62 7.10 -4.72
C GLN A 231 -4.35 6.14 -5.90
N PRO A 232 -3.11 5.66 -6.07
CA PRO A 232 -1.94 5.98 -5.26
C PRO A 232 -1.49 7.44 -5.45
N GLY A 233 -0.54 7.91 -4.63
CA GLY A 233 0.11 9.20 -4.87
C GLY A 233 0.90 9.21 -6.19
N ARG A 234 1.25 10.39 -6.70
CA ARG A 234 1.94 10.56 -7.99
C ARG A 234 3.23 9.73 -8.10
N ALA A 235 3.99 9.66 -7.02
CA ALA A 235 5.25 8.92 -7.00
C ALA A 235 5.08 7.39 -7.12
N ASP A 236 3.86 6.85 -7.03
CA ASP A 236 3.57 5.44 -7.29
C ASP A 236 2.56 5.25 -8.44
N GLY A 237 2.56 6.18 -9.41
CA GLY A 237 1.82 6.03 -10.66
C GLY A 237 0.37 6.56 -10.64
N GLY A 238 -0.03 7.30 -9.61
CA GLY A 238 -1.36 7.92 -9.57
C GLY A 238 -1.53 9.02 -10.62
N VAL A 239 -2.65 8.98 -11.35
CA VAL A 239 -2.98 9.94 -12.42
C VAL A 239 -4.16 10.83 -12.01
N ASN A 240 -3.99 12.15 -12.06
CA ASN A 240 -5.09 13.11 -11.84
C ASN A 240 -5.75 13.47 -13.19
N PRO A 241 -7.10 13.43 -13.34
CA PRO A 241 -8.11 13.14 -12.31
C PRO A 241 -8.55 11.68 -12.19
N ARG A 242 -8.05 10.77 -13.04
CA ARG A 242 -8.47 9.35 -13.10
C ARG A 242 -8.45 8.62 -11.74
N ASP A 243 -7.47 8.93 -10.91
CA ASP A 243 -7.23 8.28 -9.62
C ASP A 243 -7.67 9.09 -8.41
N ARG A 244 -8.51 10.10 -8.63
CA ARG A 244 -9.04 10.93 -7.56
C ARG A 244 -9.99 10.14 -6.66
N ILE A 245 -9.69 10.07 -5.37
CA ILE A 245 -10.51 9.38 -4.35
C ILE A 245 -11.05 10.31 -3.27
N ALA A 246 -10.53 11.54 -3.21
CA ALA A 246 -11.02 12.59 -2.33
C ALA A 246 -10.69 13.98 -2.91
N ILE A 247 -11.25 15.02 -2.29
CA ILE A 247 -10.83 16.42 -2.50
C ILE A 247 -10.27 17.00 -1.20
N LEU A 248 -9.29 17.89 -1.31
CA LEU A 248 -8.74 18.60 -0.17
C LEU A 248 -9.84 19.42 0.51
N GLU A 249 -10.10 19.15 1.78
CA GLU A 249 -11.27 19.69 2.45
C GLU A 249 -10.92 20.64 3.59
N ARG A 250 -9.82 20.39 4.31
CA ARG A 250 -9.29 21.29 5.35
C ARG A 250 -7.83 20.97 5.62
N PHE A 251 -7.06 21.96 6.06
CA PHE A 251 -5.75 21.73 6.65
C PHE A 251 -5.45 22.77 7.73
N VAL A 252 -4.48 22.48 8.59
CA VAL A 252 -3.92 23.46 9.52
C VAL A 252 -2.68 24.06 8.86
N THR A 253 -2.65 25.38 8.70
CA THR A 253 -1.54 26.09 8.06
C THR A 253 -0.27 25.94 8.87
N ILE A 254 0.80 25.45 8.23
CA ILE A 254 2.13 25.39 8.82
C ILE A 254 2.75 26.79 8.76
N ASN A 255 3.07 27.37 9.91
CA ASN A 255 3.69 28.68 10.00
C ASN A 255 5.22 28.57 9.96
N PHE A 256 5.81 29.06 8.86
CA PHE A 256 7.25 29.09 8.61
C PHE A 256 7.93 30.39 9.06
N ARG A 257 7.20 31.34 9.65
CA ARG A 257 7.78 32.60 10.12
C ARG A 257 8.69 32.38 11.32
N ARG A 258 9.74 33.19 11.43
CA ARG A 258 10.68 33.14 12.57
C ARG A 258 9.94 33.36 13.89
N GLY A 259 10.16 32.47 14.86
CA GLY A 259 9.54 32.52 16.18
C GLY A 259 8.10 31.97 16.24
N ALA A 260 7.50 31.59 15.11
CA ALA A 260 6.21 30.92 15.12
C ALA A 260 6.31 29.51 15.70
N THR A 261 5.22 29.04 16.30
CA THR A 261 5.12 27.68 16.85
C THR A 261 3.98 26.94 16.18
N ASN A 262 4.29 25.74 15.67
CA ASN A 262 3.31 24.80 15.15
C ASN A 262 3.09 23.68 16.18
N TYR A 263 1.88 23.14 16.21
CA TYR A 263 1.54 22.01 17.08
C TYR A 263 1.13 20.76 16.30
N VAL A 264 0.67 20.96 15.07
CA VAL A 264 0.18 19.89 14.20
C VAL A 264 0.58 20.16 12.77
N ASP A 265 0.87 19.08 12.06
CA ASP A 265 0.93 19.03 10.60
C ASP A 265 -0.15 18.04 10.15
N CYS A 266 -1.32 18.55 9.77
CA CYS A 266 -2.48 17.72 9.47
C CYS A 266 -3.46 18.37 8.50
N ALA A 267 -4.13 17.51 7.73
CA ALA A 267 -5.16 17.86 6.77
C ALA A 267 -6.23 16.76 6.66
N THR A 268 -7.38 17.13 6.12
CA THR A 268 -8.47 16.23 5.76
C THR A 268 -8.77 16.27 4.28
N GLY A 269 -8.99 15.09 3.70
CA GLY A 269 -9.59 14.92 2.38
C GLY A 269 -11.02 14.40 2.51
N TRP A 270 -11.98 15.01 1.82
CA TRP A 270 -13.35 14.51 1.75
C TRP A 270 -13.48 13.43 0.69
N CYS A 271 -13.75 12.20 1.15
CA CYS A 271 -13.70 11.00 0.33
C CYS A 271 -15.03 10.67 -0.33
N TRP A 272 -14.97 10.09 -1.53
CA TRP A 272 -16.10 9.33 -2.08
C TRP A 272 -16.21 7.99 -1.35
N PRO A 273 -17.33 7.68 -0.68
CA PRO A 273 -17.45 6.45 0.11
C PRO A 273 -17.26 5.15 -0.68
N SER A 274 -17.57 5.14 -1.98
CA SER A 274 -17.35 3.97 -2.85
C SER A 274 -15.89 3.72 -3.21
N LEU A 275 -15.01 4.73 -3.04
CA LEU A 275 -13.61 4.66 -3.43
C LEU A 275 -12.67 4.40 -2.25
N VAL A 276 -13.20 4.35 -1.01
CA VAL A 276 -12.42 4.15 0.21
C VAL A 276 -13.04 3.10 1.12
N ARG A 277 -12.21 2.42 1.90
CA ARG A 277 -12.65 1.47 2.92
C ARG A 277 -12.02 1.84 4.26
N ARG A 278 -12.76 1.65 5.34
CA ARG A 278 -12.35 2.14 6.67
C ARG A 278 -11.28 1.28 7.36
N ASP A 279 -10.94 0.15 6.79
CA ASP A 279 -9.88 -0.70 7.30
C ASP A 279 -8.50 -0.04 7.06
N HIS A 280 -7.54 -0.40 7.90
CA HIS A 280 -6.12 -0.27 7.61
C HIS A 280 -5.63 -1.52 6.88
N VAL A 281 -4.56 -1.40 6.11
CA VAL A 281 -3.89 -2.51 5.45
C VAL A 281 -2.43 -2.62 5.85
N TYR A 282 -1.95 -3.86 5.92
CA TYR A 282 -0.53 -4.19 5.88
C TYR A 282 -0.32 -5.41 4.99
N HIS A 283 0.92 -5.67 4.59
CA HIS A 283 1.26 -6.82 3.75
C HIS A 283 2.12 -7.81 4.53
N ARG A 284 1.84 -9.10 4.41
CA ARG A 284 2.75 -10.17 4.85
C ARG A 284 3.10 -10.98 3.59
N GLY A 285 4.33 -10.81 3.11
CA GLY A 285 4.66 -11.21 1.73
C GLY A 285 3.80 -10.41 0.74
N SER A 286 3.25 -11.10 -0.25
CA SER A 286 2.43 -10.51 -1.32
C SER A 286 0.97 -10.26 -0.94
N ARG A 287 0.53 -10.75 0.23
CA ARG A 287 -0.89 -10.75 0.62
C ARG A 287 -1.25 -9.55 1.48
N ALA A 288 -2.25 -8.79 1.04
CA ALA A 288 -2.85 -7.71 1.80
C ALA A 288 -3.69 -8.26 2.97
N GLN A 289 -3.49 -7.70 4.16
CA GLN A 289 -4.20 -8.02 5.40
C GLN A 289 -4.88 -6.76 5.91
N TYR A 290 -6.19 -6.87 6.17
CA TYR A 290 -7.02 -5.75 6.59
C TYR A 290 -7.39 -5.85 8.07
N PHE A 291 -7.34 -4.72 8.77
CA PHE A 291 -7.70 -4.65 10.19
C PHE A 291 -8.27 -3.29 10.55
N LYS A 292 -8.93 -3.20 11.71
CA LYS A 292 -9.51 -1.96 12.22
C LYS A 292 -8.64 -1.37 13.33
N VAL A 293 -8.37 -0.07 13.23
CA VAL A 293 -7.80 0.73 14.31
C VAL A 293 -8.94 1.38 15.07
N GLY A 294 -8.88 1.40 16.41
CA GLY A 294 -9.97 1.93 17.22
C GLY A 294 -10.05 3.45 17.19
N SER A 295 -11.26 3.98 17.34
CA SER A 295 -11.52 5.42 17.34
C SER A 295 -11.16 6.13 18.65
N ALA A 296 -10.90 5.38 19.72
CA ALA A 296 -10.50 5.93 21.00
C ALA A 296 -9.13 6.61 20.91
N ILE A 297 -8.99 7.79 21.50
CA ILE A 297 -7.74 8.54 21.54
C ILE A 297 -7.14 8.44 22.95
N ILE A 298 -5.85 8.15 23.04
CA ILE A 298 -5.11 8.16 24.31
C ILE A 298 -3.88 9.05 24.22
N SER A 299 -3.46 9.62 25.35
CA SER A 299 -2.25 10.45 25.41
C SER A 299 -0.97 9.60 25.28
N PRO A 300 0.06 10.09 24.56
CA PRO A 300 1.34 9.41 24.49
C PRO A 300 2.01 9.36 25.87
N ARG A 301 2.66 8.25 26.18
CA ARG A 301 3.47 8.06 27.39
C ARG A 301 4.82 7.47 27.02
N VAL A 302 5.89 7.92 27.66
CA VAL A 302 7.22 7.31 27.49
C VAL A 302 7.15 5.82 27.84
N GLY A 303 7.79 4.98 27.02
CA GLY A 303 7.76 3.52 27.14
C GLY A 303 6.52 2.85 26.54
N MET A 304 5.52 3.60 26.06
CA MET A 304 4.38 3.03 25.36
C MET A 304 4.82 2.40 24.03
N VAL A 305 4.45 1.13 23.82
CA VAL A 305 4.63 0.46 22.53
C VAL A 305 3.52 0.90 21.58
N VAL A 306 3.89 1.27 20.37
CA VAL A 306 3.01 1.80 19.33
C VAL A 306 3.26 1.10 18.00
N GLY A 307 2.27 1.15 17.12
CA GLY A 307 2.37 0.66 15.74
C GLY A 307 1.86 1.67 14.74
N LYS A 308 2.23 1.45 13.48
CA LYS A 308 1.71 2.19 12.32
C LYS A 308 1.73 1.30 11.08
N THR A 309 0.87 1.62 10.11
CA THR A 309 0.97 1.13 8.73
C THR A 309 1.26 2.31 7.83
N GLY A 310 2.29 2.18 6.99
CA GLY A 310 2.81 3.25 6.17
C GLY A 310 3.07 2.81 4.74
N ARG A 311 2.97 3.75 3.80
CA ARG A 311 3.25 3.53 2.37
C ARG A 311 4.59 2.82 2.12
N THR A 312 5.62 3.23 2.85
CA THR A 312 7.00 2.83 2.57
C THR A 312 7.42 1.65 3.43
N THR A 313 7.22 1.73 4.74
CA THR A 313 7.73 0.71 5.68
C THR A 313 6.67 -0.33 6.08
N ASN A 314 5.48 -0.32 5.48
CA ASN A 314 4.41 -1.27 5.78
C ASN A 314 4.02 -1.21 7.28
N LEU A 315 3.69 -2.34 7.92
CA LEU A 315 3.45 -2.42 9.37
C LEU A 315 4.79 -2.39 10.12
N THR A 316 4.95 -1.45 11.05
CA THR A 316 6.10 -1.40 11.96
C THR A 316 5.65 -1.18 13.40
N GLN A 317 6.49 -1.60 14.33
CA GLN A 317 6.33 -1.38 15.76
C GLN A 317 7.48 -0.52 16.32
N GLY A 318 7.16 0.30 17.31
CA GLY A 318 8.12 1.17 17.98
C GLY A 318 7.73 1.49 19.42
N THR A 319 8.62 2.17 20.12
CA THR A 319 8.41 2.62 21.51
C THR A 319 8.55 4.13 21.59
N ILE A 320 7.62 4.79 22.30
CA ILE A 320 7.69 6.22 22.57
C ILE A 320 8.88 6.50 23.49
N ARG A 321 9.82 7.34 23.02
CA ARG A 321 11.05 7.68 23.75
C ARG A 321 10.94 9.00 24.51
N ALA A 322 10.28 10.00 23.94
CA ALA A 322 10.08 11.29 24.58
C ALA A 322 8.70 11.87 24.24
N ILE A 323 8.19 12.71 25.14
CA ILE A 323 6.96 13.50 24.98
C ILE A 323 7.28 14.97 25.25
N GLY A 324 6.47 15.90 24.75
CA GLY A 324 6.75 17.35 24.89
C GLY A 324 7.91 17.85 24.03
N VAL A 325 8.26 17.07 22.99
CA VAL A 325 9.39 17.32 22.11
C VAL A 325 9.17 18.63 21.32
N SER A 326 10.22 19.44 21.26
CA SER A 326 10.27 20.64 20.42
C SER A 326 11.38 20.49 19.38
N ILE A 327 11.05 20.65 18.10
CA ILE A 327 11.93 20.33 16.98
C ILE A 327 11.74 21.30 15.81
N ASN A 328 12.79 21.46 15.00
CA ASN A 328 12.72 22.14 13.72
C ASN A 328 12.68 21.09 12.60
N VAL A 329 11.77 21.27 11.65
CA VAL A 329 11.58 20.35 10.52
C VAL A 329 11.73 21.12 9.22
N GLY A 330 12.53 20.59 8.30
CA GLY A 330 12.71 21.14 6.96
C GLY A 330 11.68 20.57 5.98
N PHE A 331 11.00 21.44 5.25
CA PHE A 331 9.99 21.12 4.23
C PHE A 331 10.49 21.48 2.81
N GLY A 332 11.80 21.29 2.58
CA GLY A 332 12.44 21.64 1.30
C GLY A 332 12.25 23.11 0.96
N SER A 333 11.69 23.40 -0.23
CA SER A 333 11.47 24.75 -0.72
C SER A 333 10.43 25.56 0.10
N ALA A 334 9.59 24.91 0.91
CA ALA A 334 8.66 25.61 1.80
C ALA A 334 9.35 26.23 3.03
N GLY A 335 10.58 25.80 3.34
CA GLY A 335 11.39 26.33 4.43
C GLY A 335 11.43 25.43 5.67
N VAL A 336 11.78 26.01 6.82
CA VAL A 336 11.92 25.32 8.10
C VAL A 336 10.84 25.79 9.06
N ALA A 337 10.12 24.86 9.68
CA ALA A 337 9.08 25.16 10.66
C ALA A 337 9.42 24.59 12.04
N HIS A 338 9.12 25.37 13.09
CA HIS A 338 9.29 24.96 14.47
C HIS A 338 8.01 24.30 15.00
N PHE A 339 8.14 23.10 15.58
CA PHE A 339 7.04 22.33 16.17
C PHE A 339 7.28 22.12 17.66
N ARG A 340 6.21 22.22 18.47
CA ARG A 340 6.23 21.96 19.92
C ARG A 340 5.17 20.95 20.31
N ASP A 341 5.37 20.32 21.47
CA ASP A 341 4.48 19.32 22.04
C ASP A 341 4.30 18.06 21.17
N GLN A 342 5.40 17.64 20.56
CA GLN A 342 5.50 16.41 19.79
C GLN A 342 5.87 15.23 20.70
N PHE A 343 5.76 14.01 20.18
CA PHE A 343 6.39 12.84 20.79
C PHE A 343 7.28 12.11 19.79
N SER A 344 8.34 11.48 20.29
CA SER A 344 9.29 10.72 19.47
C SER A 344 9.10 9.22 19.64
N VAL A 345 9.30 8.48 18.56
CA VAL A 345 9.21 7.02 18.49
C VAL A 345 10.50 6.48 17.90
N GLN A 346 10.99 5.37 18.44
CA GLN A 346 12.07 4.59 17.85
C GLN A 346 11.60 3.15 17.62
N SER A 347 12.15 2.50 16.60
CA SER A 347 11.84 1.10 16.27
C SER A 347 12.11 0.18 17.46
N THR A 348 11.28 -0.86 17.64
CA THR A 348 11.56 -1.99 18.53
C THR A 348 12.34 -3.10 17.82
N GLU A 349 12.37 -3.09 16.50
CA GLU A 349 13.05 -4.05 15.64
C GLU A 349 14.35 -3.48 15.07
N SER A 350 15.22 -4.34 14.54
CA SER A 350 16.42 -3.96 13.79
C SER A 350 16.01 -3.25 12.48
N GLY A 351 15.85 -1.93 12.55
CA GLY A 351 15.36 -1.13 11.43
C GLY A 351 14.84 0.23 11.87
N THR A 352 14.12 0.90 10.97
CA THR A 352 13.48 2.19 11.27
C THR A 352 11.99 1.99 11.52
N PHE A 353 11.44 2.79 12.44
CA PHE A 353 10.00 2.82 12.66
C PHE A 353 9.27 3.42 11.45
N SER A 354 9.92 4.32 10.73
CA SER A 354 9.39 4.96 9.53
C SER A 354 10.48 5.40 8.56
N ALA A 355 10.09 5.63 7.31
CA ALA A 355 10.92 6.19 6.26
C ALA A 355 10.17 7.27 5.47
N PRO A 356 10.85 8.05 4.59
CA PRO A 356 10.19 9.01 3.71
C PRO A 356 9.00 8.37 2.96
N GLY A 357 7.85 9.05 2.99
CA GLY A 357 6.58 8.56 2.43
C GLY A 357 5.61 7.97 3.47
N ASP A 358 6.08 7.62 4.68
CA ASP A 358 5.19 7.21 5.77
C ASP A 358 4.49 8.40 6.46
N SER A 359 4.86 9.63 6.09
CA SER A 359 4.18 10.85 6.52
C SER A 359 2.67 10.72 6.35
N GLY A 360 1.93 11.02 7.41
CA GLY A 360 0.50 10.91 7.47
C GLY A 360 0.01 9.61 8.09
N SER A 361 0.87 8.62 8.33
CA SER A 361 0.49 7.38 9.02
C SER A 361 -0.06 7.69 10.42
N ALA A 362 -1.23 7.13 10.75
CA ALA A 362 -1.69 7.13 12.13
C ALA A 362 -0.82 6.21 12.97
N VAL A 363 -0.54 6.65 14.20
CA VAL A 363 0.18 5.87 15.22
C VAL A 363 -0.81 5.48 16.30
N TRP A 364 -0.93 4.18 16.54
CA TRP A 364 -1.83 3.60 17.55
C TRP A 364 -1.04 2.88 18.63
N ALA A 365 -1.63 2.70 19.81
CA ALA A 365 -1.04 1.89 20.85
C ALA A 365 -1.09 0.41 20.49
N TRP A 366 0.02 -0.30 20.71
CA TRP A 366 0.13 -1.73 20.41
C TRP A 366 -0.53 -2.58 21.50
N ARG A 367 -1.85 -2.50 21.59
CA ARG A 367 -2.69 -3.24 22.55
C ARG A 367 -4.09 -3.46 21.98
N SER A 368 -4.91 -4.24 22.69
CA SER A 368 -6.32 -4.44 22.31
C SER A 368 -7.05 -3.12 22.07
N GLY A 369 -7.85 -3.10 21.00
CA GLY A 369 -8.59 -1.93 20.54
C GLY A 369 -7.77 -0.90 19.75
N LEU A 370 -6.44 -1.04 19.68
CA LEU A 370 -5.54 -0.18 18.88
C LEU A 370 -5.90 1.32 18.95
N PRO A 371 -6.02 1.92 20.15
CA PRO A 371 -6.43 3.32 20.26
C PRO A 371 -5.38 4.24 19.64
N LEU A 372 -5.85 5.31 19.00
CA LEU A 372 -5.01 6.31 18.36
C LEU A 372 -4.19 7.12 19.38
N VAL A 373 -2.93 7.36 19.05
CA VAL A 373 -1.96 8.11 19.88
C VAL A 373 -1.48 9.36 19.14
N GLY A 374 -1.17 9.24 17.85
CA GLY A 374 -0.65 10.36 17.08
C GLY A 374 -0.68 10.22 15.58
N LEU A 375 -0.12 11.23 14.91
CA LEU A 375 0.01 11.31 13.47
C LEU A 375 1.48 11.58 13.12
N LEU A 376 2.10 10.64 12.43
CA LEU A 376 3.49 10.75 11.98
C LEU A 376 3.63 11.88 10.96
N PHE A 377 4.64 12.74 11.11
CA PHE A 377 4.91 13.81 10.13
C PHE A 377 6.38 14.05 9.79
N ALA A 378 7.31 13.61 10.64
CA ALA A 378 8.73 13.82 10.42
C ALA A 378 9.58 12.67 10.98
N GLY A 379 10.82 12.56 10.52
CA GLY A 379 11.78 11.61 11.06
C GLY A 379 13.20 11.91 10.58
N GLY A 380 14.19 11.37 11.30
CA GLY A 380 15.61 11.50 11.00
C GLY A 380 16.46 10.75 12.02
N GLY A 381 17.60 10.18 11.59
CA GLY A 381 18.52 9.47 12.49
C GLY A 381 17.88 8.31 13.26
N GLY A 382 16.97 7.56 12.64
CA GLY A 382 16.26 6.45 13.28
C GLY A 382 15.17 6.86 14.29
N THR A 383 14.91 8.17 14.46
CA THR A 383 13.86 8.69 15.33
C THR A 383 12.73 9.29 14.49
N THR A 384 11.51 8.92 14.82
CA THR A 384 10.28 9.43 14.20
C THR A 384 9.61 10.42 15.13
N PHE A 385 9.01 11.47 14.58
CA PHE A 385 8.27 12.48 15.34
C PHE A 385 6.81 12.54 14.91
N CYS A 386 5.94 12.64 15.90
CA CYS A 386 4.51 12.52 15.74
C CYS A 386 3.78 13.65 16.47
N ASN A 387 2.73 14.16 15.81
CA ASN A 387 1.75 15.06 16.42
C ASN A 387 0.85 14.27 17.36
N ARG A 388 0.42 14.86 18.48
CA ARG A 388 -0.60 14.24 19.36
C ARG A 388 -1.94 14.15 18.65
N MET A 389 -2.57 12.97 18.65
CA MET A 389 -3.84 12.79 17.95
C MET A 389 -4.94 13.69 18.52
N SER A 390 -4.95 13.93 19.84
CA SER A 390 -5.90 14.86 20.48
C SER A 390 -5.84 16.27 19.88
N ARG A 391 -4.65 16.79 19.60
CA ARG A 391 -4.47 18.10 18.94
C ARG A 391 -4.92 18.07 17.49
N VAL A 392 -4.60 16.99 16.77
CA VAL A 392 -5.00 16.80 15.36
C VAL A 392 -6.51 16.84 15.22
N VAL A 393 -7.24 16.02 16.00
CA VAL A 393 -8.71 15.95 15.88
C VAL A 393 -9.40 17.23 16.34
N SER A 394 -8.83 17.92 17.32
CA SER A 394 -9.32 19.22 17.79
C SER A 394 -9.13 20.29 16.72
N ALA A 395 -7.93 20.40 16.16
CA ALA A 395 -7.61 21.42 15.16
C ALA A 395 -8.38 21.23 13.85
N LEU A 396 -8.61 19.97 13.44
CA LEU A 396 -9.39 19.65 12.25
C LEU A 396 -10.91 19.65 12.49
N GLY A 397 -11.35 19.66 13.76
CA GLY A 397 -12.77 19.57 14.12
C GLY A 397 -13.41 18.26 13.63
N VAL A 398 -12.80 17.12 13.97
CA VAL A 398 -13.20 15.79 13.49
C VAL A 398 -13.31 14.76 14.64
N THR A 399 -14.02 13.67 14.39
CA THR A 399 -14.15 12.53 15.29
C THR A 399 -13.69 11.26 14.57
N PRO A 400 -12.68 10.53 15.08
CA PRO A 400 -12.21 9.29 14.47
C PRO A 400 -13.33 8.25 14.33
N LEU A 401 -13.22 7.39 13.32
CA LEU A 401 -14.19 6.34 13.00
C LEU A 401 -13.76 4.94 13.43
#